data_AF-A0A5C7ENZ9-F1
#
_entry.id   AF-A0A5C7ENZ9-F1
#
_cell.length_a   1.000
_cell.length_b   1.000
_cell.length_c   1.000
_cell.angle_alpha   90.00
_cell.angle_beta   90.00
_cell.angle_gamma   90.00
#
_symmetry.space_group_name_H-M   'P 1'
#
loop_
_entity.id
_entity.type
_entity.pdbx_description
1 polymer ?
#
loop_
_entity_poly.entity_id
_entity_poly.type
_entity_poly.pdbx_seq_one_letter_code
_entity_poly.pdbx_strand_id
1 'polypeptide(L)'
;MTQRSKLWILWSVVSAVLAGYLLAGLLLNDASGSPWRWEARAWLTPGPTSHGHYQIELACNACHASPFAGREAMQEACVNCHGVELKEAQDSHPRSKFTDPRHAERAARLDAAYCVTCHVEHRPEITHTAGVTLPLDFCVICHRDVGKERPTHRGLAFDTCASSGCHNFHDNRALYEDFLVKHAAEPDVLEARRLPRRDFAKVVEALSDYPIDRYPLKPLAATDADQGENLRQDLAIKNDWLASAHARSGVNCSGCHEIAAGDGARRWTEKPGFEACAGCHKSEVKGFLAGRHGMRLARALPAMTPAAARLPMKPDAHDTPLGCTTCHAAHSFDVKQAAVEACLGCHDDGHSRAYKDSPHYGLWRQELKGALPEGSGVTCASCHMPRVEHRQDEVKRVLVQHNQNDTLRPNEKMIRPVCMNCHGLKFSIDALADPQLVASNFKGRPRHHVPSIDMALEAERRAEESRRRSTQEGG
;
A
#
# COMPACT_ATOMS: atom_id res chain seq x y z
N MET A 1 -3.17 -63.20 -7.29
CA MET A 1 -3.13 -61.84 -7.88
C MET A 1 -1.87 -61.73 -8.75
N THR A 2 -2.00 -61.38 -10.03
CA THR A 2 -0.82 -61.24 -10.91
C THR A 2 -0.01 -59.99 -10.52
N GLN A 3 1.27 -59.94 -10.91
CA GLN A 3 2.12 -58.75 -10.70
C GLN A 3 1.50 -57.49 -11.33
N ARG A 4 0.85 -57.65 -12.49
CA ARG A 4 0.11 -56.58 -13.17
C ARG A 4 -1.08 -56.07 -12.35
N SER A 5 -1.84 -56.97 -11.71
CA SER A 5 -2.95 -56.58 -10.81
C SER A 5 -2.45 -55.84 -9.58
N LYS A 6 -1.29 -56.22 -9.00
CA LYS A 6 -0.66 -55.50 -7.88
C LYS A 6 -0.28 -54.07 -8.27
N LEU A 7 0.30 -53.87 -9.45
CA LEU A 7 0.70 -52.55 -9.96
C LEU A 7 -0.51 -51.64 -10.21
N TRP A 8 -1.59 -52.17 -10.79
CA TRP A 8 -2.83 -51.39 -10.98
C TRP A 8 -3.48 -50.99 -9.65
N ILE A 9 -3.52 -51.88 -8.67
CA ILE A 9 -4.04 -51.56 -7.34
C ILE A 9 -3.18 -50.46 -6.70
N LEU A 10 -1.85 -50.59 -6.74
CA LEU A 10 -0.95 -49.57 -6.23
C LEU A 10 -1.15 -48.21 -6.92
N TRP A 11 -1.24 -48.20 -8.26
CA TRP A 11 -1.47 -46.99 -9.04
C TRP A 11 -2.80 -46.32 -8.69
N SER A 12 -3.88 -47.10 -8.56
CA SER A 12 -5.19 -46.58 -8.15
C SER A 12 -5.17 -46.01 -6.73
N VAL A 13 -4.51 -46.69 -5.79
CA VAL A 13 -4.37 -46.22 -4.40
C VAL A 13 -3.57 -44.91 -4.37
N VAL A 14 -2.42 -44.84 -5.04
CA VAL A 14 -1.61 -43.62 -5.08
C VAL A 14 -2.37 -42.47 -5.74
N SER A 15 -3.10 -42.73 -6.82
CA SER A 15 -3.91 -41.72 -7.50
C SER A 15 -5.06 -41.21 -6.61
N ALA A 16 -5.72 -42.11 -5.89
CA ALA A 16 -6.78 -41.73 -4.94
C ALA A 16 -6.23 -40.93 -3.75
N VAL A 17 -5.06 -41.28 -3.22
CA VAL A 17 -4.38 -40.53 -2.16
C VAL A 17 -3.99 -39.13 -2.66
N LEU A 18 -3.40 -39.02 -3.85
CA LEU A 18 -3.04 -37.73 -4.43
C LEU A 18 -4.26 -36.86 -4.71
N ALA A 19 -5.33 -37.44 -5.27
CA ALA A 19 -6.58 -36.74 -5.49
C ALA A 19 -7.21 -36.27 -4.17
N GLY A 20 -7.19 -37.12 -3.13
CA GLY A 20 -7.64 -36.77 -1.78
C GLY A 20 -6.81 -35.65 -1.16
N TYR A 21 -5.48 -35.67 -1.32
CA TYR A 21 -4.57 -34.62 -0.85
C TYR A 21 -4.86 -33.26 -1.51
N LEU A 22 -5.00 -33.23 -2.84
CA LEU A 22 -5.32 -32.01 -3.58
C LEU A 22 -6.73 -31.49 -3.26
N LEU A 23 -7.72 -32.39 -3.19
CA LEU A 23 -9.09 -32.03 -2.85
C LEU A 23 -9.19 -31.47 -1.42
N ALA A 24 -8.45 -32.05 -0.47
CA ALA A 24 -8.37 -31.53 0.89
C ALA A 24 -7.73 -30.13 0.90
N GLY A 25 -6.69 -29.88 0.10
CA GLY A 25 -6.09 -28.54 -0.05
C GLY A 25 -7.07 -27.49 -0.56
N LEU A 26 -7.99 -27.87 -1.46
CA LEU A 26 -9.02 -27.01 -2.03
C LEU A 26 -10.17 -26.73 -1.05
N LEU A 27 -10.65 -27.76 -0.33
CA LEU A 27 -11.85 -27.67 0.50
C LEU A 27 -11.58 -27.21 1.95
N LEU A 28 -10.39 -27.46 2.48
CA LEU A 28 -10.04 -27.08 3.84
C LEU A 28 -9.51 -25.65 3.85
N ASN A 29 -10.41 -24.72 4.19
CA ASN A 29 -10.15 -23.27 4.14
C ASN A 29 -9.23 -22.78 5.26
N ASP A 30 -9.26 -23.44 6.42
CA ASP A 30 -8.42 -23.12 7.58
C ASP A 30 -6.95 -23.45 7.27
N ALA A 31 -6.16 -22.40 7.15
CA ALA A 31 -4.74 -22.45 6.86
C ALA A 31 -3.83 -22.28 8.08
N SER A 32 -4.41 -21.94 9.21
CA SER A 32 -3.66 -21.78 10.45
C SER A 32 -3.26 -23.15 10.99
N GLY A 33 -2.08 -23.64 10.59
CA GLY A 33 -1.38 -24.70 11.33
C GLY A 33 -1.06 -26.00 10.56
N SER A 34 -1.18 -26.05 9.24
CA SER A 34 -0.81 -27.25 8.47
C SER A 34 -0.04 -26.91 7.18
N PRO A 35 1.31 -26.90 7.20
CA PRO A 35 2.16 -26.54 6.06
C PRO A 35 1.85 -27.31 4.77
N TRP A 36 1.49 -28.60 4.89
CA TRP A 36 1.15 -29.45 3.74
C TRP A 36 -0.03 -28.92 2.91
N ARG A 37 -0.94 -28.14 3.52
CA ARG A 37 -2.08 -27.54 2.81
C ARG A 37 -1.63 -26.43 1.86
N TRP A 38 -0.57 -25.68 2.20
CA TRP A 38 0.01 -24.65 1.30
C TRP A 38 0.71 -25.29 0.13
N GLU A 39 1.43 -26.38 0.36
CA GLU A 39 2.02 -27.19 -0.69
C GLU A 39 0.94 -27.72 -1.64
N ALA A 40 -0.14 -28.30 -1.11
CA ALA A 40 -1.26 -28.80 -1.91
C ALA A 40 -1.88 -27.70 -2.80
N ARG A 41 -2.07 -26.49 -2.26
CA ARG A 41 -2.60 -25.35 -3.02
C ARG A 41 -1.63 -24.83 -4.07
N ALA A 42 -0.33 -24.85 -3.80
CA ALA A 42 0.69 -24.45 -4.78
C ALA A 42 0.70 -25.35 -6.03
N TRP A 43 0.33 -26.64 -5.88
CA TRP A 43 0.12 -27.53 -7.04
C TRP A 43 -1.12 -27.18 -7.87
N LEU A 44 -2.09 -26.47 -7.29
CA LEU A 44 -3.36 -26.11 -7.91
C LEU A 44 -3.37 -24.68 -8.49
N THR A 45 -2.33 -23.87 -8.24
CA THR A 45 -2.20 -22.54 -8.85
C THR A 45 -1.87 -22.65 -10.34
N PRO A 46 -2.74 -22.19 -11.26
CA PRO A 46 -2.53 -22.35 -12.71
C PRO A 46 -1.31 -21.60 -13.26
N GLY A 47 -0.87 -20.57 -12.54
CA GLY A 47 0.30 -19.76 -12.85
C GLY A 47 0.53 -18.69 -11.79
N PRO A 48 1.68 -18.00 -11.84
CA PRO A 48 1.97 -16.89 -10.93
C PRO A 48 0.92 -15.78 -11.04
N THR A 49 0.51 -15.24 -9.90
CA THR A 49 -0.33 -14.03 -9.88
C THR A 49 0.52 -12.77 -10.10
N SER A 50 -0.19 -11.66 -10.33
CA SER A 50 0.37 -10.33 -10.51
C SER A 50 1.27 -9.92 -9.35
N HIS A 51 2.13 -8.91 -9.59
CA HIS A 51 2.99 -8.37 -8.53
C HIS A 51 2.18 -7.78 -7.36
N GLY A 52 0.91 -7.44 -7.56
CA GLY A 52 -0.01 -7.01 -6.50
C GLY A 52 -0.37 -8.14 -5.53
N HIS A 53 -0.56 -9.37 -6.04
CA HIS A 53 -1.26 -10.43 -5.31
C HIS A 53 -0.43 -11.69 -5.01
N TYR A 54 0.79 -11.82 -5.54
CA TYR A 54 1.62 -13.02 -5.34
C TYR A 54 1.84 -13.45 -3.90
N GLN A 55 1.77 -12.53 -2.95
CA GLN A 55 1.93 -12.89 -1.55
C GLN A 55 0.76 -13.66 -0.98
N ILE A 56 -0.43 -13.56 -1.58
CA ILE A 56 -1.66 -14.18 -1.11
C ILE A 56 -2.20 -15.22 -2.10
N GLU A 57 -1.41 -15.62 -3.10
CA GLU A 57 -1.87 -16.55 -4.16
C GLU A 57 -2.24 -17.96 -3.65
N LEU A 58 -1.75 -18.32 -2.45
CA LEU A 58 -2.10 -19.57 -1.76
C LEU A 58 -3.41 -19.47 -0.97
N ALA A 59 -3.99 -18.27 -0.86
CA ALA A 59 -5.30 -18.03 -0.24
C ALA A 59 -6.37 -17.92 -1.32
N CYS A 60 -6.62 -18.97 -2.11
CA CYS A 60 -7.49 -18.95 -3.30
C CYS A 60 -8.85 -18.26 -3.06
N ASN A 61 -9.48 -18.50 -1.90
CA ASN A 61 -10.78 -17.91 -1.56
C ASN A 61 -10.74 -16.39 -1.35
N ALA A 62 -9.56 -15.80 -1.16
CA ALA A 62 -9.41 -14.35 -1.11
C ALA A 62 -9.83 -13.68 -2.43
N CYS A 63 -9.71 -14.39 -3.56
CA CYS A 63 -10.08 -13.89 -4.89
C CYS A 63 -11.31 -14.61 -5.45
N HIS A 64 -11.45 -15.90 -5.16
CA HIS A 64 -12.54 -16.73 -5.70
C HIS A 64 -13.78 -16.79 -4.80
N ALA A 65 -13.74 -16.26 -3.56
CA ALA A 65 -14.76 -16.39 -2.51
C ALA A 65 -15.06 -17.84 -2.08
N SER A 66 -15.44 -18.71 -3.02
CA SER A 66 -15.68 -20.14 -2.84
C SER A 66 -15.39 -20.92 -4.13
N PRO A 67 -15.28 -22.27 -4.08
CA PRO A 67 -15.16 -23.07 -5.29
C PRO A 67 -16.32 -22.82 -6.27
N PHE A 68 -16.00 -22.56 -7.54
CA PHE A 68 -16.96 -22.29 -8.62
C PHE A 68 -17.85 -21.05 -8.40
N ALA A 69 -17.41 -20.07 -7.61
CA ALA A 69 -18.15 -18.84 -7.41
C ALA A 69 -18.36 -18.07 -8.73
N GLY A 70 -19.52 -17.42 -8.83
CA GLY A 70 -19.85 -16.55 -9.96
C GLY A 70 -19.09 -15.22 -9.91
N ARG A 71 -19.15 -14.48 -11.02
CA ARG A 71 -18.46 -13.19 -11.21
C ARG A 71 -18.81 -12.13 -10.15
N GLU A 72 -20.04 -12.13 -9.63
CA GLU A 72 -20.44 -11.17 -8.58
C GLU A 72 -19.81 -11.48 -7.22
N ALA A 73 -19.71 -12.76 -6.84
CA ALA A 73 -19.02 -13.15 -5.61
C ALA A 73 -17.51 -12.82 -5.69
N MET A 74 -16.90 -13.02 -6.86
CA MET A 74 -15.52 -12.58 -7.11
C MET A 74 -15.37 -11.06 -7.06
N GLN A 75 -16.34 -10.32 -7.64
CA GLN A 75 -16.35 -8.86 -7.58
C GLN A 75 -16.40 -8.34 -6.15
N GLU A 76 -17.25 -8.94 -5.31
CA GLU A 76 -17.32 -8.62 -3.89
C GLU A 76 -15.99 -8.92 -3.19
N ALA A 77 -15.34 -10.05 -3.49
CA ALA A 77 -14.03 -10.37 -2.95
C ALA A 77 -12.97 -9.29 -3.27
N CYS A 78 -12.95 -8.78 -4.52
CA CYS A 78 -12.10 -7.65 -4.90
C CYS A 78 -12.42 -6.37 -4.12
N VAL A 79 -13.72 -6.02 -4.04
CA VAL A 79 -14.19 -4.79 -3.38
C VAL A 79 -13.98 -4.83 -1.87
N ASN A 80 -13.99 -6.01 -1.25
CA ASN A 80 -13.69 -6.16 0.17
C ASN A 80 -12.26 -5.74 0.53
N CYS A 81 -11.33 -5.75 -0.43
CA CYS A 81 -9.98 -5.20 -0.24
C CYS A 81 -9.86 -3.77 -0.79
N HIS A 82 -10.32 -3.53 -2.02
CA HIS A 82 -10.04 -2.29 -2.75
C HIS A 82 -11.15 -1.24 -2.68
N GLY A 83 -12.34 -1.56 -2.18
CA GLY A 83 -13.50 -0.66 -2.22
C GLY A 83 -13.28 0.63 -1.43
N VAL A 84 -12.58 0.56 -0.29
CA VAL A 84 -12.20 1.75 0.49
C VAL A 84 -11.22 2.62 -0.30
N GLU A 85 -10.17 2.01 -0.88
CA GLU A 85 -9.16 2.71 -1.67
C GLU A 85 -9.80 3.40 -2.90
N LEU A 86 -10.69 2.72 -3.62
CA LEU A 86 -11.42 3.27 -4.76
C LEU A 86 -12.30 4.46 -4.37
N LYS A 87 -12.97 4.37 -3.21
CA LYS A 87 -13.78 5.47 -2.67
C LYS A 87 -12.92 6.68 -2.29
N GLU A 88 -11.81 6.45 -1.59
CA GLU A 88 -10.86 7.50 -1.19
C GLU A 88 -10.13 8.13 -2.39
N ALA A 89 -9.89 7.35 -3.45
CA ALA A 89 -9.35 7.81 -4.71
C ALA A 89 -10.35 8.65 -5.54
N GLN A 90 -11.64 8.66 -5.16
CA GLN A 90 -12.72 9.20 -5.98
C GLN A 90 -12.67 8.61 -7.40
N ASP A 91 -12.74 7.27 -7.44
CA ASP A 91 -12.59 6.49 -8.67
C ASP A 91 -13.22 7.20 -9.88
N SER A 92 -12.38 7.53 -10.87
CA SER A 92 -12.82 8.21 -12.08
C SER A 92 -13.66 7.32 -12.98
N HIS A 93 -13.62 6.00 -12.77
CA HIS A 93 -14.37 5.00 -13.51
C HIS A 93 -15.11 4.05 -12.54
N PRO A 94 -16.03 4.57 -11.70
CA PRO A 94 -16.73 3.74 -10.73
C PRO A 94 -17.75 2.83 -11.44
N ARG A 95 -18.05 1.68 -10.81
CA ARG A 95 -19.06 0.71 -11.30
C ARG A 95 -20.37 1.37 -11.74
N SER A 96 -20.83 2.40 -11.04
CA SER A 96 -22.06 3.14 -11.34
C SER A 96 -22.09 3.75 -12.74
N LYS A 97 -20.95 4.14 -13.32
CA LYS A 97 -20.87 4.64 -14.71
C LYS A 97 -21.13 3.54 -15.74
N PHE A 98 -20.75 2.30 -15.42
CA PHE A 98 -20.87 1.17 -16.35
C PHE A 98 -22.20 0.43 -16.22
N THR A 99 -22.88 0.58 -15.08
CA THR A 99 -24.25 0.08 -14.87
C THR A 99 -25.33 1.08 -15.25
N ASP A 100 -24.97 2.32 -15.62
CA ASP A 100 -25.93 3.32 -16.06
C ASP A 100 -26.48 2.97 -17.46
N PRO A 101 -27.81 2.83 -17.64
CA PRO A 101 -28.40 2.47 -18.92
C PRO A 101 -28.10 3.47 -20.05
N ARG A 102 -27.80 4.73 -19.72
CA ARG A 102 -27.38 5.75 -20.70
C ARG A 102 -26.02 5.45 -21.34
N HIS A 103 -25.25 4.54 -20.75
CA HIS A 103 -23.93 4.12 -21.22
C HIS A 103 -23.90 2.67 -21.72
N ALA A 104 -25.08 2.04 -21.90
CA ALA A 104 -25.20 0.63 -22.26
C ALA A 104 -24.44 0.25 -23.55
N GLU A 105 -24.46 1.10 -24.58
CA GLU A 105 -23.72 0.84 -25.82
C GLU A 105 -22.21 0.75 -25.58
N ARG A 106 -21.67 1.62 -24.71
CA ARG A 106 -20.24 1.64 -24.37
C ARG A 106 -19.88 0.46 -23.46
N ALA A 107 -20.71 0.19 -22.46
CA ALA A 107 -20.54 -0.95 -21.56
C ALA A 107 -20.61 -2.31 -22.28
N ALA A 108 -21.39 -2.40 -23.37
CA ALA A 108 -21.43 -3.60 -24.21
C ALA A 108 -20.11 -3.90 -24.95
N ARG A 109 -19.25 -2.89 -25.17
CA ARG A 109 -17.93 -3.06 -25.80
C ARG A 109 -16.84 -3.45 -24.81
N LEU A 110 -16.93 -2.95 -23.59
CA LEU A 110 -16.03 -3.29 -22.48
C LEU A 110 -16.81 -3.16 -21.17
N ASP A 111 -17.09 -4.29 -20.54
CA ASP A 111 -17.83 -4.34 -19.28
C ASP A 111 -16.90 -4.07 -18.08
N ALA A 112 -16.49 -2.82 -17.93
CA ALA A 112 -15.64 -2.36 -16.83
C ALA A 112 -16.40 -2.20 -15.49
N ALA A 113 -17.63 -2.72 -15.39
CA ALA A 113 -18.32 -2.83 -14.09
C ALA A 113 -17.68 -3.88 -13.16
N TYR A 114 -16.84 -4.77 -13.72
CA TYR A 114 -16.19 -5.85 -12.99
C TYR A 114 -14.66 -5.77 -13.12
N CYS A 115 -13.97 -5.95 -12.00
CA CYS A 115 -12.50 -5.88 -11.93
C CYS A 115 -11.85 -6.92 -12.87
N VAL A 116 -12.38 -8.14 -12.88
CA VAL A 116 -11.83 -9.26 -13.67
C VAL A 116 -11.97 -9.10 -15.18
N THR A 117 -12.70 -8.08 -15.67
CA THR A 117 -12.68 -7.72 -17.09
C THR A 117 -11.31 -7.21 -17.50
N CYS A 118 -10.67 -6.44 -16.63
CA CYS A 118 -9.39 -5.79 -16.90
C CYS A 118 -8.21 -6.44 -16.16
N HIS A 119 -8.49 -7.09 -15.02
CA HIS A 119 -7.51 -7.66 -14.11
C HIS A 119 -7.71 -9.17 -14.00
N VAL A 120 -7.15 -9.92 -14.94
CA VAL A 120 -7.18 -11.38 -14.91
C VAL A 120 -5.90 -11.90 -14.26
N GLU A 121 -6.03 -12.50 -13.08
CA GLU A 121 -4.90 -13.11 -12.39
C GLU A 121 -4.44 -14.42 -13.07
N HIS A 122 -3.25 -14.90 -12.69
CA HIS A 122 -2.62 -16.10 -13.26
C HIS A 122 -2.26 -16.00 -14.75
N ARG A 123 -2.11 -14.78 -15.27
CA ARG A 123 -1.75 -14.49 -16.69
C ARG A 123 -0.49 -13.62 -16.79
N PRO A 124 0.65 -14.04 -16.20
CA PRO A 124 1.85 -13.21 -16.12
C PRO A 124 2.37 -12.75 -17.49
N GLU A 125 2.12 -13.52 -18.55
CA GLU A 125 2.57 -13.27 -19.92
C GLU A 125 1.91 -12.06 -20.59
N ILE A 126 0.73 -11.64 -20.10
CA ILE A 126 0.00 -10.46 -20.59
C ILE A 126 -0.25 -9.42 -19.51
N THR A 127 0.31 -9.59 -18.31
CA THR A 127 0.12 -8.64 -17.19
C THR A 127 1.05 -7.45 -17.31
N HIS A 128 0.50 -6.25 -17.44
CA HIS A 128 1.24 -4.98 -17.49
C HIS A 128 1.59 -4.46 -16.08
N THR A 129 2.40 -3.39 -16.00
CA THR A 129 2.98 -2.81 -14.75
C THR A 129 1.96 -2.50 -13.64
N ALA A 130 0.72 -2.19 -13.99
CA ALA A 130 -0.39 -1.90 -13.08
C ALA A 130 -1.31 -3.11 -12.80
N GLY A 131 -0.92 -4.33 -13.19
CA GLY A 131 -1.75 -5.53 -13.03
C GLY A 131 -2.92 -5.62 -14.02
N VAL A 132 -2.96 -4.75 -15.03
CA VAL A 132 -3.95 -4.79 -16.12
C VAL A 132 -3.51 -5.83 -17.14
N THR A 133 -4.45 -6.65 -17.62
CA THR A 133 -4.22 -7.72 -18.61
C THR A 133 -4.89 -7.44 -19.95
N LEU A 134 -5.28 -6.19 -20.19
CA LEU A 134 -5.79 -5.71 -21.48
C LEU A 134 -4.67 -5.04 -22.29
N PRO A 135 -4.78 -5.02 -23.64
CA PRO A 135 -3.90 -4.23 -24.49
C PRO A 135 -3.83 -2.76 -24.06
N LEU A 136 -2.66 -2.11 -24.22
CA LEU A 136 -2.42 -0.74 -23.76
C LEU A 136 -3.39 0.31 -24.34
N ASP A 137 -3.99 0.03 -25.49
CA ASP A 137 -4.91 0.91 -26.21
C ASP A 137 -6.40 0.68 -25.83
N PHE A 138 -6.70 -0.11 -24.80
CA PHE A 138 -8.09 -0.41 -24.39
C PHE A 138 -8.93 0.85 -24.13
N CYS A 139 -8.30 1.97 -23.74
CA CYS A 139 -8.94 3.28 -23.57
C CYS A 139 -9.67 3.75 -24.84
N VAL A 140 -9.15 3.40 -26.01
CA VAL A 140 -9.65 3.83 -27.34
C VAL A 140 -11.02 3.24 -27.64
N ILE A 141 -11.38 2.09 -27.03
CA ILE A 141 -12.71 1.48 -27.16
C ILE A 141 -13.82 2.50 -26.84
N CYS A 142 -13.54 3.38 -25.87
CA CYS A 142 -14.45 4.41 -25.38
C CYS A 142 -14.05 5.83 -25.80
N HIS A 143 -12.75 6.12 -25.87
CA HIS A 143 -12.20 7.48 -26.07
C HIS A 143 -11.67 7.75 -27.49
N ARG A 144 -12.05 6.94 -28.49
CA ARG A 144 -11.58 7.07 -29.89
C ARG A 144 -11.64 8.49 -30.45
N ASP A 145 -12.70 9.22 -30.11
CA ASP A 145 -13.01 10.52 -30.68
C ASP A 145 -12.50 11.70 -29.80
N VAL A 146 -11.72 11.44 -28.75
CA VAL A 146 -11.25 12.47 -27.79
C VAL A 146 -10.50 13.61 -28.46
N GLY A 147 -9.73 13.35 -29.52
CA GLY A 147 -9.02 14.38 -30.27
C GLY A 147 -9.94 15.35 -31.03
N LYS A 148 -11.22 15.00 -31.26
CA LYS A 148 -12.19 15.93 -31.87
C LYS A 148 -12.60 17.01 -30.87
N GLU A 149 -12.89 16.60 -29.64
CA GLU A 149 -13.36 17.45 -28.54
C GLU A 149 -12.21 18.16 -27.83
N ARG A 150 -11.04 17.52 -27.73
CA ARG A 150 -9.84 18.04 -27.07
C ARG A 150 -8.69 18.12 -28.08
N PRO A 151 -8.45 19.29 -28.70
CA PRO A 151 -7.38 19.47 -29.69
C PRO A 151 -5.98 19.07 -29.19
N THR A 152 -5.71 19.23 -27.90
CA THR A 152 -4.45 18.83 -27.23
C THR A 152 -4.20 17.33 -27.29
N HIS A 153 -5.22 16.51 -27.55
CA HIS A 153 -5.12 15.05 -27.64
C HIS A 153 -4.92 14.57 -29.09
N ARG A 154 -4.89 15.46 -30.08
CA ARG A 154 -4.68 15.08 -31.49
C ARG A 154 -3.24 14.63 -31.72
N GLY A 155 -3.08 13.46 -32.34
CA GLY A 155 -1.76 12.93 -32.70
C GLY A 155 -1.01 12.27 -31.53
N LEU A 156 -1.60 12.18 -30.34
CA LEU A 156 -1.05 11.36 -29.26
C LEU A 156 -1.15 9.88 -29.63
N ALA A 157 -0.10 9.11 -29.31
CA ALA A 157 -0.11 7.67 -29.50
C ALA A 157 -1.05 6.99 -28.48
N PHE A 158 -1.69 5.90 -28.89
CA PHE A 158 -2.75 5.24 -28.11
C PHE A 158 -2.28 4.62 -26.79
N ASP A 159 -0.98 4.37 -26.65
CA ASP A 159 -0.33 3.84 -25.46
C ASP A 159 0.10 4.93 -24.45
N THR A 160 -0.06 6.21 -24.80
CA THR A 160 0.40 7.32 -23.94
C THR A 160 -0.62 7.79 -22.91
N CYS A 161 -1.88 7.37 -23.01
CA CYS A 161 -2.96 7.84 -22.15
C CYS A 161 -2.69 7.56 -20.65
N ALA A 162 -2.07 6.43 -20.35
CA ALA A 162 -1.70 6.01 -19.00
C ALA A 162 -0.21 6.27 -18.68
N SER A 163 0.46 7.12 -19.46
CA SER A 163 1.82 7.57 -19.16
C SER A 163 1.82 8.46 -17.92
N SER A 164 2.96 8.44 -17.21
CA SER A 164 3.03 9.13 -15.95
C SER A 164 2.76 10.63 -16.08
N GLY A 165 1.87 11.13 -15.22
CA GLY A 165 1.43 12.53 -15.24
C GLY A 165 0.32 12.87 -16.23
N CYS A 166 -0.18 11.94 -17.05
CA CYS A 166 -1.32 12.16 -17.95
C CYS A 166 -2.66 11.83 -17.26
N HIS A 167 -3.06 10.56 -17.32
CA HIS A 167 -4.31 10.07 -16.71
C HIS A 167 -4.13 8.69 -16.10
N ASN A 168 -4.91 8.41 -15.07
CA ASN A 168 -5.08 7.10 -14.49
C ASN A 168 -6.52 6.62 -14.69
N PHE A 169 -6.74 5.31 -14.73
CA PHE A 169 -8.10 4.77 -14.78
C PHE A 169 -8.84 5.07 -13.47
N HIS A 170 -8.28 4.69 -12.32
CA HIS A 170 -8.97 4.88 -11.04
C HIS A 170 -8.62 6.22 -10.35
N ASP A 171 -7.34 6.51 -10.13
CA ASP A 171 -6.91 7.62 -9.25
C ASP A 171 -6.32 8.81 -10.03
N ASN A 172 -7.17 9.80 -10.31
CA ASN A 172 -6.77 11.07 -10.94
C ASN A 172 -6.66 12.22 -9.93
N ARG A 173 -6.55 11.97 -8.62
CA ARG A 173 -6.60 13.06 -7.61
C ARG A 173 -5.54 14.14 -7.80
N ALA A 174 -4.44 13.83 -8.46
CA ALA A 174 -3.38 14.77 -8.80
C ALA A 174 -3.39 15.23 -10.28
N LEU A 175 -4.29 14.71 -11.10
CA LEU A 175 -4.24 14.81 -12.57
C LEU A 175 -5.53 15.38 -13.19
N TYR A 176 -6.56 15.71 -12.40
CA TYR A 176 -7.76 16.34 -12.93
C TYR A 176 -7.52 17.83 -13.23
N GLU A 177 -8.17 18.35 -14.28
CA GLU A 177 -7.85 19.65 -14.89
C GLU A 177 -7.85 20.82 -13.90
N ASP A 178 -8.90 20.95 -13.07
CA ASP A 178 -8.98 22.02 -12.07
C ASP A 178 -7.81 21.98 -11.08
N PHE A 179 -7.30 20.80 -10.73
CA PHE A 179 -6.12 20.66 -9.89
C PHE A 179 -4.85 21.11 -10.62
N LEU A 180 -4.68 20.66 -11.86
CA LEU A 180 -3.54 21.03 -12.70
C LEU A 180 -3.44 22.56 -12.86
N VAL A 181 -4.56 23.20 -13.20
CA VAL A 181 -4.67 24.65 -13.34
C VAL A 181 -4.38 25.37 -12.04
N LYS A 182 -5.04 24.97 -10.94
CA LYS A 182 -4.89 25.60 -9.63
C LYS A 182 -3.44 25.64 -9.15
N HIS A 183 -2.67 24.61 -9.49
CA HIS A 183 -1.29 24.43 -9.03
C HIS A 183 -0.24 24.77 -10.10
N ALA A 184 -0.64 25.34 -11.24
CA ALA A 184 0.23 25.57 -12.39
C ALA A 184 1.36 26.60 -12.14
N ALA A 185 1.10 27.59 -11.28
CA ALA A 185 2.02 28.68 -10.97
C ALA A 185 2.94 28.38 -9.76
N GLU A 186 2.88 27.17 -9.20
CA GLU A 186 3.71 26.81 -8.05
C GLU A 186 5.20 26.75 -8.44
N PRO A 187 6.11 27.25 -7.58
CA PRO A 187 7.53 27.07 -7.80
C PRO A 187 7.92 25.59 -7.66
N ASP A 188 9.04 25.19 -8.28
CA ASP A 188 9.58 23.83 -8.15
C ASP A 188 9.79 23.39 -6.70
N VAL A 189 10.10 24.36 -5.83
CA VAL A 189 10.33 24.16 -4.40
C VAL A 189 9.45 25.17 -3.67
N LEU A 190 8.53 24.68 -2.86
CA LEU A 190 7.60 25.49 -2.08
C LEU A 190 8.33 26.23 -0.95
N GLU A 191 7.66 27.20 -0.34
CA GLU A 191 8.25 27.93 0.80
C GLU A 191 8.29 27.06 2.05
N ALA A 192 7.18 26.37 2.35
CA ALA A 192 6.95 25.63 3.60
C ALA A 192 7.92 24.45 3.82
N ARG A 193 8.17 23.62 2.79
CA ARG A 193 9.14 22.50 2.76
C ARG A 193 9.16 21.65 4.02
N ARG A 194 8.00 21.23 4.51
CA ARG A 194 7.89 20.42 5.73
C ARG A 194 6.82 19.37 5.59
N LEU A 195 7.18 18.15 5.96
CA LEU A 195 6.25 17.05 6.12
C LEU A 195 5.27 17.33 7.27
N PRO A 196 4.04 16.81 7.20
CA PRO A 196 3.09 16.88 8.29
C PRO A 196 3.69 16.36 9.61
N ARG A 197 3.35 17.02 10.72
CA ARG A 197 3.81 16.61 12.06
C ARG A 197 2.80 15.66 12.68
N ARG A 198 3.30 14.59 13.28
CA ARG A 198 2.49 13.65 14.06
C ARG A 198 1.98 14.35 15.31
N ASP A 199 0.74 14.06 15.67
CA ASP A 199 0.01 14.75 16.73
C ASP A 199 -0.67 13.78 17.71
N PHE A 200 -0.37 12.48 17.66
CA PHE A 200 -1.03 11.44 18.46
C PHE A 200 -1.18 11.80 19.94
N ALA A 201 -0.09 12.25 20.59
CA ALA A 201 -0.12 12.63 22.01
C ALA A 201 -1.08 13.79 22.34
N LYS A 202 -1.44 14.62 21.37
CA LYS A 202 -2.37 15.75 21.54
C LYS A 202 -3.83 15.34 21.39
N VAL A 203 -4.09 14.26 20.67
CA VAL A 203 -5.44 13.86 20.24
C VAL A 203 -5.91 12.57 20.90
N VAL A 204 -5.02 11.81 21.53
CA VAL A 204 -5.29 10.45 22.04
C VAL A 204 -6.44 10.39 23.04
N GLU A 205 -6.61 11.39 23.91
CA GLU A 205 -7.73 11.45 24.87
C GLU A 205 -9.10 11.66 24.19
N ALA A 206 -9.11 12.22 22.98
CA ALA A 206 -10.31 12.42 22.19
C ALA A 206 -10.64 11.23 21.28
N LEU A 207 -9.77 10.21 21.21
CA LEU A 207 -10.00 9.04 20.38
C LEU A 207 -10.90 8.04 21.11
N SER A 208 -12.08 7.79 20.54
CA SER A 208 -13.09 6.90 21.11
C SER A 208 -12.62 5.44 21.24
N ASP A 209 -11.66 5.02 20.42
CA ASP A 209 -11.15 3.66 20.35
C ASP A 209 -9.85 3.45 21.15
N TYR A 210 -9.31 4.50 21.77
CA TYR A 210 -8.12 4.38 22.62
C TYR A 210 -8.52 3.98 24.05
N PRO A 211 -7.96 2.89 24.61
CA PRO A 211 -8.35 2.40 25.93
C PRO A 211 -7.66 3.19 27.06
N ILE A 212 -8.00 4.47 27.20
CA ILE A 212 -7.39 5.41 28.16
C ILE A 212 -7.54 4.96 29.63
N ASP A 213 -8.67 4.31 29.97
CA ASP A 213 -8.92 3.79 31.31
C ASP A 213 -7.94 2.69 31.71
N ARG A 214 -7.45 1.94 30.72
CA ARG A 214 -6.50 0.85 30.92
C ARG A 214 -5.05 1.32 30.82
N TYR A 215 -4.78 2.26 29.92
CA TYR A 215 -3.45 2.82 29.69
C TYR A 215 -3.51 4.34 29.84
N PRO A 216 -3.60 4.85 31.09
CA PRO A 216 -3.58 6.29 31.32
C PRO A 216 -2.23 6.87 30.90
N LEU A 217 -2.22 8.09 30.34
CA LEU A 217 -1.02 8.78 29.85
C LEU A 217 -0.14 9.29 31.00
N LYS A 218 0.39 8.36 31.79
CA LYS A 218 1.25 8.64 32.94
C LYS A 218 2.61 7.97 32.72
N PRO A 219 3.73 8.72 32.73
CA PRO A 219 5.05 8.13 32.62
C PRO A 219 5.32 7.08 33.70
N LEU A 220 5.91 5.95 33.31
CA LEU A 220 6.35 4.88 34.18
C LEU A 220 7.84 4.99 34.49
N ALA A 221 8.23 4.66 35.72
CA ALA A 221 9.61 4.57 36.17
C ALA A 221 10.13 3.12 36.05
N ALA A 222 11.45 2.96 36.18
CA ALA A 222 12.09 1.64 36.16
C ALA A 222 11.55 0.68 37.24
N THR A 223 11.07 1.21 38.36
CA THR A 223 10.47 0.44 39.47
C THR A 223 9.07 -0.05 39.16
N ASP A 224 8.39 0.55 38.18
CA ASP A 224 7.00 0.23 37.85
C ASP A 224 6.90 -0.98 36.90
N ALA A 225 8.01 -1.42 36.29
CA ALA A 225 8.03 -2.50 35.29
C ALA A 225 7.38 -3.80 35.81
N ASP A 226 6.26 -4.22 35.19
CA ASP A 226 5.46 -5.39 35.57
C ASP A 226 5.76 -6.61 34.69
N GLN A 227 7.01 -7.05 34.73
CA GLN A 227 7.42 -8.30 34.09
C GLN A 227 6.67 -9.50 34.70
N GLY A 228 6.23 -10.45 33.86
CA GLY A 228 5.54 -11.66 34.33
C GLY A 228 6.32 -12.38 35.43
N GLU A 229 5.60 -12.94 36.42
CA GLU A 229 6.11 -13.36 37.74
C GLU A 229 7.31 -14.33 37.74
N ASN A 230 7.72 -14.88 36.59
CA ASN A 230 8.78 -15.90 36.47
C ASN A 230 9.90 -15.55 35.47
N LEU A 231 9.99 -14.31 34.98
CA LEU A 231 11.01 -13.94 33.98
C LEU A 231 12.23 -13.27 34.59
N ARG A 232 13.41 -13.72 34.17
CA ARG A 232 14.70 -13.11 34.54
C ARG A 232 14.77 -11.69 33.97
N GLN A 233 15.21 -10.74 34.80
CA GLN A 233 15.43 -9.35 34.38
C GLN A 233 16.54 -9.28 33.32
N ASP A 234 16.18 -8.99 32.08
CA ASP A 234 17.12 -8.51 31.07
C ASP A 234 17.20 -6.99 31.16
N LEU A 235 18.35 -6.50 31.60
CA LEU A 235 18.58 -5.07 31.80
C LEU A 235 18.53 -4.28 30.48
N ALA A 236 18.90 -4.89 29.34
CA ALA A 236 18.83 -4.23 28.05
C ALA A 236 17.38 -4.02 27.63
N ILE A 237 16.52 -5.04 27.76
CA ILE A 237 15.08 -4.95 27.49
C ILE A 237 14.43 -3.87 28.36
N LYS A 238 14.76 -3.85 29.66
CA LYS A 238 14.22 -2.87 30.60
C LYS A 238 14.64 -1.45 30.24
N ASN A 239 15.91 -1.23 29.87
CA ASN A 239 16.41 0.08 29.47
C ASN A 239 15.76 0.56 28.16
N ASP A 240 15.61 -0.33 27.18
CA ASP A 240 14.92 -0.04 25.92
C ASP A 240 13.45 0.36 26.17
N TRP A 241 12.73 -0.42 26.96
CA TRP A 241 11.35 -0.10 27.34
C TRP A 241 11.27 1.24 28.06
N LEU A 242 12.12 1.49 29.06
CA LEU A 242 12.11 2.74 29.83
C LEU A 242 12.39 3.96 28.95
N ALA A 243 13.23 3.82 27.92
CA ALA A 243 13.52 4.85 26.94
C ALA A 243 12.44 5.00 25.84
N SER A 244 11.46 4.10 25.78
CA SER A 244 10.44 4.08 24.74
C SER A 244 9.34 5.14 24.95
N ALA A 245 8.58 5.42 23.90
CA ALA A 245 7.35 6.21 24.02
C ALA A 245 6.26 5.49 24.84
N HIS A 246 6.28 4.15 24.87
CA HIS A 246 5.32 3.36 25.61
C HIS A 246 5.44 3.57 27.12
N ALA A 247 6.65 3.48 27.68
CA ALA A 247 6.86 3.76 29.10
C ALA A 247 6.51 5.22 29.46
N ARG A 248 6.85 6.18 28.59
CA ARG A 248 6.44 7.60 28.78
C ARG A 248 4.93 7.82 28.73
N SER A 249 4.19 6.92 28.09
CA SER A 249 2.73 6.99 27.92
C SER A 249 1.96 5.99 28.80
N GLY A 250 2.58 5.41 29.83
CA GLY A 250 1.87 4.54 30.78
C GLY A 250 1.70 3.08 30.35
N VAL A 251 2.35 2.64 29.28
CA VAL A 251 2.25 1.25 28.80
C VAL A 251 3.39 0.41 29.39
N ASN A 252 3.00 -0.53 30.24
CA ASN A 252 3.89 -1.47 30.92
C ASN A 252 4.04 -2.80 30.15
N CYS A 253 4.87 -3.72 30.65
CA CYS A 253 5.11 -5.01 30.03
C CYS A 253 3.81 -5.82 29.85
N SER A 254 2.98 -5.89 30.88
CA SER A 254 1.67 -6.56 30.86
C SER A 254 0.73 -6.01 29.77
N GLY A 255 0.86 -4.71 29.43
CA GLY A 255 0.07 -4.05 28.40
C GLY A 255 0.25 -4.66 27.01
N CYS A 256 1.41 -5.27 26.74
CA CYS A 256 1.70 -5.96 25.48
C CYS A 256 1.70 -7.49 25.63
N HIS A 257 2.21 -8.02 26.74
CA HIS A 257 2.45 -9.45 26.88
C HIS A 257 1.26 -10.22 27.45
N GLU A 258 0.36 -9.59 28.22
CA GLU A 258 -0.86 -10.25 28.69
C GLU A 258 -1.96 -10.14 27.63
N ILE A 259 -1.97 -11.09 26.70
CA ILE A 259 -2.96 -11.15 25.62
C ILE A 259 -4.15 -12.00 26.07
N ALA A 260 -5.36 -11.60 25.69
CA ALA A 260 -6.55 -12.42 25.93
C ALA A 260 -6.47 -13.70 25.09
N ALA A 261 -6.61 -14.84 25.74
CA ALA A 261 -6.73 -16.13 25.09
C ALA A 261 -8.19 -16.42 24.67
N GLY A 262 -8.40 -17.47 23.89
CA GLY A 262 -9.71 -17.84 23.36
C GLY A 262 -10.78 -18.17 24.41
N ASP A 263 -10.40 -18.39 25.66
CA ASP A 263 -11.28 -18.60 26.81
C ASP A 263 -11.53 -17.32 27.63
N GLY A 264 -11.04 -16.17 27.17
CA GLY A 264 -11.16 -14.87 27.85
C GLY A 264 -10.12 -14.65 28.96
N ALA A 265 -9.34 -15.65 29.35
CA ALA A 265 -8.26 -15.48 30.31
C ALA A 265 -7.07 -14.76 29.66
N ARG A 266 -6.43 -13.83 30.36
CA ARG A 266 -5.19 -13.20 29.87
C ARG A 266 -3.99 -14.04 30.26
N ARG A 267 -3.09 -14.30 29.30
CA ARG A 267 -1.88 -15.09 29.53
C ARG A 267 -0.68 -14.35 28.99
N TRP A 268 0.44 -14.44 29.70
CA TRP A 268 1.70 -13.89 29.27
C TRP A 268 2.18 -14.59 27.98
N THR A 269 2.51 -13.80 26.97
CA THR A 269 3.01 -14.25 25.67
C THR A 269 4.36 -13.60 25.41
N GLU A 270 5.44 -14.39 25.35
CA GLU A 270 6.82 -13.88 25.17
C GLU A 270 7.00 -13.03 23.90
N LYS A 271 6.36 -13.43 22.80
CA LYS A 271 6.45 -12.76 21.50
C LYS A 271 5.03 -12.45 21.01
N PRO A 272 4.41 -11.36 21.50
CA PRO A 272 3.07 -10.99 21.08
C PRO A 272 3.03 -10.70 19.58
N GLY A 273 1.92 -11.08 18.94
CA GLY A 273 1.63 -10.73 17.55
C GLY A 273 1.10 -9.30 17.39
N PHE A 274 0.67 -8.94 16.19
CA PHE A 274 0.12 -7.62 15.90
C PHE A 274 -1.19 -7.35 16.66
N GLU A 275 -1.84 -8.37 17.19
CA GLU A 275 -3.06 -8.29 18.00
C GLU A 275 -2.83 -7.47 19.28
N ALA A 276 -1.64 -7.56 19.88
CA ALA A 276 -1.27 -6.72 21.02
C ALA A 276 -1.19 -5.23 20.63
N CYS A 277 -0.66 -4.95 19.43
CA CYS A 277 -0.57 -3.59 18.90
C CYS A 277 -1.97 -3.04 18.55
N ALA A 278 -2.87 -3.88 18.03
CA ALA A 278 -4.20 -3.48 17.56
C ALA A 278 -5.09 -2.90 18.67
N GLY A 279 -4.78 -3.18 19.94
CA GLY A 279 -5.48 -2.59 21.09
C GLY A 279 -5.31 -1.08 21.23
N CYS A 280 -4.23 -0.50 20.70
CA CYS A 280 -3.97 0.96 20.73
C CYS A 280 -3.67 1.56 19.34
N HIS A 281 -3.20 0.74 18.39
CA HIS A 281 -2.72 1.13 17.06
C HIS A 281 -3.55 0.49 15.96
N LYS A 282 -4.89 0.49 16.11
CA LYS A 282 -5.82 -0.19 15.21
C LYS A 282 -5.67 0.26 13.74
N SER A 283 -5.48 1.56 13.52
CA SER A 283 -5.31 2.13 12.18
C SER A 283 -3.99 1.71 11.53
N GLU A 284 -2.88 1.73 12.28
CA GLU A 284 -1.57 1.31 11.81
C GLU A 284 -1.54 -0.20 11.52
N VAL A 285 -2.12 -1.02 12.40
CA VAL A 285 -2.25 -2.47 12.16
C VAL A 285 -3.09 -2.75 10.93
N LYS A 286 -4.23 -2.06 10.77
CA LYS A 286 -5.06 -2.18 9.56
C LYS A 286 -4.27 -1.83 8.30
N GLY A 287 -3.52 -0.73 8.32
CA GLY A 287 -2.67 -0.31 7.20
C GLY A 287 -1.59 -1.34 6.88
N PHE A 288 -0.88 -1.83 7.91
CA PHE A 288 0.17 -2.86 7.76
C PHE A 288 -0.39 -4.15 7.12
N LEU A 289 -1.54 -4.63 7.62
CA LEU A 289 -2.21 -5.82 7.12
C LEU A 289 -2.80 -5.64 5.70
N ALA A 290 -3.05 -4.41 5.25
CA ALA A 290 -3.43 -4.12 3.87
C ALA A 290 -2.20 -4.04 2.92
N GLY A 291 -1.03 -3.71 3.47
CA GLY A 291 0.22 -3.59 2.72
C GLY A 291 0.89 -4.91 2.40
N ARG A 292 1.79 -4.93 1.40
CA ARG A 292 2.55 -6.15 1.03
C ARG A 292 3.38 -6.71 2.18
N HIS A 293 3.77 -5.92 3.16
CA HIS A 293 4.54 -6.45 4.30
C HIS A 293 3.69 -7.26 5.28
N GLY A 294 2.37 -6.99 5.36
CA GLY A 294 1.47 -7.63 6.33
C GLY A 294 0.32 -8.43 5.72
N MET A 295 0.04 -8.33 4.41
CA MET A 295 -1.14 -8.93 3.77
C MET A 295 -1.23 -10.45 3.88
N ARG A 296 -0.08 -11.13 4.05
CA ARG A 296 -0.05 -12.58 4.32
C ARG A 296 -0.69 -12.92 5.66
N LEU A 297 -0.35 -12.15 6.69
CA LEU A 297 -0.91 -12.33 8.03
C LEU A 297 -2.42 -12.07 8.03
N ALA A 298 -2.89 -11.10 7.25
CA ALA A 298 -4.33 -10.82 7.08
C ALA A 298 -5.11 -12.01 6.47
N ARG A 299 -4.41 -12.96 5.84
CA ARG A 299 -4.96 -14.18 5.23
C ARG A 299 -4.57 -15.44 5.98
N ALA A 300 -4.12 -15.33 7.23
CA ALA A 300 -3.65 -16.44 8.05
C ALA A 300 -2.54 -17.26 7.38
N LEU A 301 -1.76 -16.63 6.50
CA LEU A 301 -0.55 -17.20 5.92
C LEU A 301 0.65 -16.83 6.81
N PRO A 302 1.74 -17.63 6.78
CA PRO A 302 2.99 -17.24 7.43
C PRO A 302 3.45 -15.86 6.99
N ALA A 303 4.04 -15.09 7.90
CA ALA A 303 4.58 -13.76 7.62
C ALA A 303 5.46 -13.77 6.36
N MET A 304 5.44 -12.66 5.62
CA MET A 304 6.38 -12.47 4.52
C MET A 304 7.82 -12.50 5.06
N THR A 305 8.75 -13.05 4.30
CA THR A 305 10.18 -12.79 4.49
C THR A 305 10.76 -12.10 3.25
N PRO A 306 11.88 -11.37 3.35
CA PRO A 306 12.54 -10.77 2.19
C PRO A 306 12.88 -11.77 1.07
N ALA A 307 13.13 -13.04 1.38
CA ALA A 307 13.35 -14.08 0.37
C ALA A 307 12.17 -14.26 -0.60
N ALA A 308 10.95 -13.98 -0.16
CA ALA A 308 9.76 -14.08 -1.00
C ALA A 308 9.58 -12.84 -1.91
N ALA A 309 10.37 -11.78 -1.75
CA ALA A 309 10.19 -10.56 -2.51
C ALA A 309 10.62 -10.71 -3.98
N ARG A 310 9.92 -10.01 -4.88
CA ARG A 310 10.28 -9.89 -6.30
C ARG A 310 11.19 -8.70 -6.61
N LEU A 311 11.91 -8.20 -5.59
CA LEU A 311 12.88 -7.11 -5.69
C LEU A 311 14.23 -7.58 -5.14
N PRO A 312 15.36 -6.97 -5.54
CA PRO A 312 16.65 -7.24 -4.92
C PRO A 312 16.61 -6.96 -3.40
N MET A 313 16.92 -7.99 -2.62
CA MET A 313 16.99 -7.95 -1.16
C MET A 313 18.38 -8.38 -0.68
N LYS A 314 18.75 -7.96 0.52
CA LYS A 314 19.98 -8.38 1.19
C LYS A 314 19.88 -9.85 1.61
N PRO A 315 20.87 -10.70 1.28
CA PRO A 315 20.86 -12.11 1.63
C PRO A 315 20.69 -12.37 3.14
N ASP A 316 21.36 -11.58 3.99
CA ASP A 316 21.32 -11.76 5.44
C ASP A 316 19.93 -11.45 6.05
N ALA A 317 19.05 -10.78 5.30
CA ALA A 317 17.69 -10.48 5.73
C ALA A 317 16.66 -11.53 5.26
N HIS A 318 17.03 -12.46 4.39
CA HIS A 318 16.11 -13.37 3.69
C HIS A 318 15.17 -14.16 4.61
N ASP A 319 15.63 -14.56 5.78
CA ASP A 319 14.88 -15.37 6.72
C ASP A 319 14.13 -14.56 7.78
N THR A 320 14.16 -13.23 7.71
CA THR A 320 13.52 -12.34 8.70
C THR A 320 12.02 -12.27 8.46
N PRO A 321 11.17 -12.81 9.36
CA PRO A 321 9.72 -12.67 9.21
C PRO A 321 9.29 -11.24 9.49
N LEU A 322 8.45 -10.67 8.63
CA LEU A 322 7.96 -9.32 8.75
C LEU A 322 6.81 -9.22 9.76
N GLY A 323 6.92 -8.27 10.68
CA GLY A 323 5.89 -7.88 11.64
C GLY A 323 6.13 -6.44 12.12
N CYS A 324 5.34 -5.97 13.08
CA CYS A 324 5.45 -4.60 13.60
C CYS A 324 6.85 -4.29 14.14
N THR A 325 7.49 -5.24 14.83
CA THR A 325 8.81 -5.05 15.43
C THR A 325 9.97 -5.23 14.45
N THR A 326 9.72 -5.52 13.18
CA THR A 326 10.79 -5.66 12.17
C THR A 326 11.33 -4.30 11.74
N CYS A 327 10.48 -3.27 11.72
CA CYS A 327 10.87 -1.92 11.30
C CYS A 327 11.30 -1.04 12.48
N HIS A 328 10.50 -1.03 13.55
CA HIS A 328 10.82 -0.34 14.80
C HIS A 328 10.94 -1.41 15.91
N ALA A 329 12.17 -1.83 16.17
CA ALA A 329 12.49 -2.95 17.05
C ALA A 329 11.88 -2.79 18.45
N ALA A 330 11.36 -3.88 19.00
CA ALA A 330 11.09 -3.95 20.43
C ALA A 330 12.44 -4.01 21.19
N HIS A 331 12.59 -3.39 22.35
CA HIS A 331 11.56 -2.70 23.15
C HIS A 331 11.66 -1.17 23.09
N SER A 332 12.52 -0.62 22.24
CA SER A 332 12.72 0.83 22.10
C SER A 332 11.67 1.49 21.21
N PHE A 333 11.16 0.77 20.21
CA PHE A 333 10.22 1.24 19.18
C PHE A 333 10.71 2.53 18.49
N ASP A 334 12.01 2.59 18.17
CA ASP A 334 12.61 3.78 17.58
C ASP A 334 12.14 4.02 16.13
N VAL A 335 11.29 5.03 15.98
CA VAL A 335 10.75 5.49 14.69
C VAL A 335 11.79 6.14 13.80
N LYS A 336 12.94 6.60 14.32
CA LYS A 336 14.04 7.15 13.50
C LYS A 336 14.78 6.02 12.79
N GLN A 337 15.05 4.92 13.49
CA GLN A 337 15.58 3.69 12.90
C GLN A 337 14.62 3.15 11.82
N ALA A 338 13.32 3.10 12.12
CA ALA A 338 12.30 2.63 11.18
C ALA A 338 12.16 3.50 9.92
N ALA A 339 12.53 4.79 10.00
CA ALA A 339 12.34 5.72 8.90
C ALA A 339 13.31 5.50 7.72
N VAL A 340 14.49 4.90 7.98
CA VAL A 340 15.56 4.70 6.98
C VAL A 340 16.23 3.34 7.13
N GLU A 341 16.92 3.12 8.25
CA GLU A 341 17.89 2.03 8.36
C GLU A 341 17.19 0.65 8.39
N ALA A 342 15.97 0.56 8.92
CA ALA A 342 15.20 -0.69 8.84
C ALA A 342 14.82 -1.06 7.39
N CYS A 343 14.49 -0.07 6.55
CA CYS A 343 14.21 -0.29 5.13
C CYS A 343 15.47 -0.78 4.42
N LEU A 344 16.59 -0.05 4.60
CA LEU A 344 17.88 -0.38 4.00
C LEU A 344 18.53 -1.63 4.61
N GLY A 345 18.03 -2.13 5.74
CA GLY A 345 18.42 -3.41 6.32
C GLY A 345 17.99 -4.61 5.48
N CYS A 346 16.93 -4.46 4.67
CA CYS A 346 16.41 -5.52 3.80
C CYS A 346 16.54 -5.19 2.31
N HIS A 347 16.20 -3.97 1.90
CA HIS A 347 16.17 -3.58 0.49
C HIS A 347 17.57 -3.32 -0.06
N ASP A 348 17.87 -3.86 -1.25
CA ASP A 348 19.18 -3.73 -1.92
C ASP A 348 19.09 -3.33 -3.39
N ASP A 349 17.92 -2.90 -3.84
CA ASP A 349 17.72 -2.41 -5.21
C ASP A 349 18.50 -1.09 -5.47
N GLY A 350 18.69 -0.75 -6.75
CA GLY A 350 19.46 0.44 -7.15
C GLY A 350 18.93 1.75 -6.56
N HIS A 351 17.60 1.90 -6.46
CA HIS A 351 16.97 3.09 -5.90
C HIS A 351 17.21 3.20 -4.38
N SER A 352 17.09 2.08 -3.66
CA SER A 352 17.36 2.01 -2.23
C SER A 352 18.83 2.32 -1.91
N ARG A 353 19.76 1.76 -2.69
CA ARG A 353 21.21 2.03 -2.53
C ARG A 353 21.59 3.47 -2.83
N ALA A 354 20.90 4.13 -3.76
CA ALA A 354 21.13 5.53 -4.11
C ALA A 354 20.66 6.53 -3.04
N TYR A 355 19.79 6.13 -2.09
CA TYR A 355 19.17 7.05 -1.13
C TYR A 355 20.18 7.86 -0.31
N LYS A 356 21.25 7.23 0.21
CA LYS A 356 22.24 7.92 1.07
C LYS A 356 23.06 8.98 0.32
N ASP A 357 23.04 8.97 -1.02
CA ASP A 357 23.69 9.98 -1.86
C ASP A 357 22.70 11.05 -2.37
N SER A 358 21.43 10.99 -1.95
CA SER A 358 20.38 11.90 -2.39
C SER A 358 20.39 13.22 -1.60
N PRO A 359 19.87 14.32 -2.20
CA PRO A 359 19.62 15.56 -1.46
C PRO A 359 18.64 15.38 -0.29
N HIS A 360 17.67 14.48 -0.43
CA HIS A 360 16.69 14.14 0.60
C HIS A 360 17.33 13.57 1.86
N TYR A 361 18.29 12.65 1.72
CA TYR A 361 19.06 12.17 2.86
C TYR A 361 19.92 13.26 3.49
N GLY A 362 20.45 14.19 2.68
CA GLY A 362 21.13 15.39 3.15
C GLY A 362 20.26 16.24 4.09
N LEU A 363 18.98 16.41 3.78
CA LEU A 363 18.01 17.09 4.64
C LEU A 363 17.72 16.29 5.92
N TRP A 364 17.55 14.97 5.80
CA TRP A 364 17.34 14.10 6.96
C TRP A 364 18.51 14.16 7.96
N ARG A 365 19.76 14.14 7.46
CA ARG A 365 20.94 14.30 8.32
C ARG A 365 20.99 15.65 9.03
N GLN A 366 20.54 16.72 8.37
CA GLN A 366 20.50 18.05 8.97
C GLN A 366 19.41 18.15 10.05
N GLU A 367 18.23 17.58 9.81
CA GLU A 367 17.17 17.46 10.81
C GLU A 367 17.64 16.66 12.04
N LEU A 368 18.28 15.51 11.84
CA LEU A 368 18.80 14.68 12.94
C LEU A 368 19.83 15.42 13.80
N LYS A 369 20.60 16.33 13.21
CA LYS A 369 21.57 17.19 13.92
C LYS A 369 20.94 18.41 14.58
N GLY A 370 19.64 18.64 14.39
CA GLY A 370 18.95 19.85 14.84
C GLY A 370 19.29 21.11 14.03
N ALA A 371 19.97 20.98 12.89
CA ALA A 371 20.30 22.10 12.01
C ALA A 371 19.09 22.57 11.18
N LEU A 372 18.11 21.69 10.96
CA LEU A 372 16.83 22.00 10.36
C LEU A 372 15.68 21.58 11.29
N PRO A 373 14.51 22.26 11.22
CA PRO A 373 13.32 21.88 11.99
C PRO A 373 12.82 20.46 11.68
N GLU A 374 12.11 19.85 12.64
CA GLU A 374 11.46 18.55 12.44
C GLU A 374 10.49 18.60 11.24
N GLY A 375 10.56 17.56 10.40
CA GLY A 375 9.78 17.44 9.17
C GLY A 375 10.46 18.02 7.92
N SER A 376 11.68 18.56 8.03
CA SER A 376 12.46 19.02 6.87
C SER A 376 13.13 17.86 6.12
N GLY A 377 13.41 16.76 6.83
CA GLY A 377 14.03 15.56 6.30
C GLY A 377 13.06 14.66 5.56
N VAL A 378 13.53 14.10 4.44
CA VAL A 378 12.79 13.13 3.64
C VAL A 378 13.48 11.78 3.76
N THR A 379 12.73 10.74 4.09
CA THR A 379 13.20 9.37 4.35
C THR A 379 12.49 8.34 3.49
N CYS A 380 12.99 7.09 3.52
CA CYS A 380 12.31 5.95 2.89
C CYS A 380 10.84 5.89 3.34
N ALA A 381 10.62 5.95 4.66
CA ALA A 381 9.28 5.94 5.22
C ALA A 381 8.44 7.18 4.84
N SER A 382 9.01 8.39 4.75
CA SER A 382 8.16 9.54 4.39
C SER A 382 7.65 9.50 2.94
N CYS A 383 8.33 8.78 2.04
CA CYS A 383 7.89 8.60 0.66
C CYS A 383 6.95 7.40 0.49
N HIS A 384 7.32 6.25 1.06
CA HIS A 384 6.58 5.00 0.87
C HIS A 384 5.48 4.78 1.92
N MET A 385 5.54 5.49 3.04
CA MET A 385 4.58 5.43 4.15
C MET A 385 4.30 6.86 4.66
N PRO A 386 3.78 7.76 3.81
CA PRO A 386 3.69 9.17 4.15
C PRO A 386 2.81 9.42 5.36
N ARG A 387 3.06 10.57 5.99
CA ARG A 387 2.21 11.09 7.05
C ARG A 387 1.02 11.77 6.40
N VAL A 388 -0.17 11.22 6.63
CA VAL A 388 -1.42 11.68 6.03
C VAL A 388 -2.39 12.11 7.11
N GLU A 389 -3.16 13.16 6.84
CA GLU A 389 -4.30 13.52 7.69
C GLU A 389 -5.36 12.43 7.56
N HIS A 390 -5.75 11.86 8.68
CA HIS A 390 -6.84 10.92 8.79
C HIS A 390 -7.92 11.51 9.68
N ARG A 391 -9.18 11.34 9.27
CA ARG A 391 -10.33 11.71 10.09
C ARG A 391 -10.90 10.44 10.70
N GLN A 392 -10.87 10.39 12.02
CA GLN A 392 -11.50 9.33 12.81
C GLN A 392 -12.52 10.00 13.71
N ASP A 393 -13.79 9.61 13.56
CA ASP A 393 -14.92 10.29 14.20
C ASP A 393 -14.94 11.80 13.85
N GLU A 394 -14.96 12.67 14.85
CA GLU A 394 -14.83 14.12 14.70
C GLU A 394 -13.38 14.62 14.86
N VAL A 395 -12.43 13.71 15.14
CA VAL A 395 -11.03 14.03 15.39
C VAL A 395 -10.21 13.92 14.11
N LYS A 396 -9.50 14.99 13.78
CA LYS A 396 -8.46 14.98 12.76
C LYS A 396 -7.12 14.66 13.41
N ARG A 397 -6.37 13.72 12.83
CA ARG A 397 -5.02 13.37 13.29
C ARG A 397 -4.11 13.02 12.14
N VAL A 398 -2.81 13.23 12.31
CA VAL A 398 -1.79 12.87 11.32
C VAL A 398 -1.23 11.49 11.64
N LEU A 399 -1.46 10.53 10.73
CA LEU A 399 -1.01 9.15 10.86
C LEU A 399 0.01 8.79 9.79
N VAL A 400 0.90 7.86 10.12
CA VAL A 400 1.76 7.23 9.11
C VAL A 400 0.92 6.19 8.36
N GLN A 401 0.89 6.27 7.03
CA GLN A 401 0.25 5.28 6.17
C GLN A 401 1.07 3.98 6.19
N HIS A 402 0.63 2.97 6.95
CA HIS A 402 1.34 1.69 7.07
C HIS A 402 1.06 0.72 5.91
N ASN A 403 0.13 1.05 5.01
CA ASN A 403 0.00 0.36 3.73
C ASN A 403 1.00 0.96 2.72
N GLN A 404 2.23 0.45 2.68
CA GLN A 404 3.24 1.01 1.76
C GLN A 404 2.88 0.90 0.26
N ASN A 405 1.91 0.05 -0.11
CA ASN A 405 1.45 -0.03 -1.49
C ASN A 405 0.58 1.15 -1.90
N ASP A 406 -0.07 1.81 -0.94
CA ASP A 406 -1.10 2.82 -1.18
C ASP A 406 -0.56 4.00 -1.98
N THR A 407 0.73 4.32 -1.83
CA THR A 407 1.38 5.41 -2.56
C THR A 407 2.33 4.95 -3.66
N LEU A 408 2.51 3.64 -3.87
CA LEU A 408 3.57 3.13 -4.73
C LEU A 408 3.20 3.06 -6.21
N ARG A 409 1.99 2.61 -6.53
CA ARG A 409 1.54 2.42 -7.93
C ARG A 409 0.07 2.82 -8.14
N PRO A 410 -0.23 3.56 -9.22
CA PRO A 410 0.74 4.26 -10.09
C PRO A 410 1.49 5.34 -9.29
N ASN A 411 2.68 5.76 -9.75
CA ASN A 411 3.59 6.58 -8.95
C ASN A 411 3.04 7.98 -8.65
N GLU A 412 2.05 8.47 -9.41
CA GLU A 412 1.36 9.74 -9.15
C GLU A 412 0.62 9.77 -7.82
N LYS A 413 0.32 8.59 -7.25
CA LYS A 413 -0.22 8.50 -5.88
C LYS A 413 0.70 9.13 -4.84
N MET A 414 2.00 9.28 -5.13
CA MET A 414 2.95 10.01 -4.27
C MET A 414 2.79 11.52 -4.32
N ILE A 415 2.26 12.09 -5.40
CA ILE A 415 2.30 13.54 -5.66
C ILE A 415 1.75 14.33 -4.48
N ARG A 416 0.50 14.05 -4.09
CA ARG A 416 -0.20 14.80 -3.05
C ARG A 416 0.33 14.49 -1.64
N PRO A 417 0.41 13.22 -1.19
CA PRO A 417 0.80 12.93 0.19
C PRO A 417 2.31 13.06 0.45
N VAL A 418 3.16 13.08 -0.59
CA VAL A 418 4.62 13.12 -0.46
C VAL A 418 5.19 14.40 -1.06
N CYS A 419 5.17 14.52 -2.38
CA CYS A 419 5.98 15.50 -3.12
C CYS A 419 5.51 16.95 -2.86
N MET A 420 4.20 17.17 -2.84
CA MET A 420 3.57 18.49 -2.68
C MET A 420 3.68 19.09 -1.27
N ASN A 421 4.31 18.39 -0.31
CA ASN A 421 4.70 19.02 0.96
C ASN A 421 5.92 19.95 0.79
N CYS A 422 6.69 19.75 -0.29
CA CYS A 422 7.97 20.44 -0.51
C CYS A 422 8.14 20.99 -1.94
N HIS A 423 7.46 20.42 -2.93
CA HIS A 423 7.62 20.74 -4.34
C HIS A 423 6.30 21.16 -4.99
N GLY A 424 6.36 22.04 -5.99
CA GLY A 424 5.20 22.36 -6.81
C GLY A 424 4.72 21.15 -7.62
N LEU A 425 3.45 21.16 -8.02
CA LEU A 425 2.83 20.06 -8.77
C LEU A 425 3.59 19.73 -10.06
N LYS A 426 3.93 20.74 -10.86
CA LYS A 426 4.65 20.56 -12.14
C LYS A 426 5.95 19.80 -11.96
N PHE A 427 6.80 20.25 -11.03
CA PHE A 427 8.06 19.59 -10.73
C PHE A 427 7.86 18.16 -10.23
N SER A 428 6.83 17.93 -9.41
CA SER A 428 6.51 16.60 -8.87
C SER A 428 6.11 15.62 -9.97
N ILE A 429 5.27 16.05 -10.92
CA ILE A 429 4.88 15.24 -12.08
C ILE A 429 6.11 14.91 -12.94
N ASP A 430 6.88 15.94 -13.32
CA ASP A 430 8.07 15.78 -14.16
C ASP A 430 9.09 14.83 -13.50
N ALA A 431 9.27 14.94 -12.18
CA ALA A 431 10.20 14.12 -11.41
C ALA A 431 9.79 12.65 -11.32
N LEU A 432 8.49 12.36 -11.12
CA LEU A 432 7.99 10.99 -11.05
C LEU A 432 7.95 10.32 -12.42
N ALA A 433 7.74 11.09 -13.49
CA ALA A 433 7.73 10.59 -14.85
C ALA A 433 9.13 10.25 -15.41
N ASP A 434 10.23 10.68 -14.77
CA ASP A 434 11.60 10.38 -15.19
C ASP A 434 12.15 9.12 -14.48
N PRO A 435 12.25 7.95 -15.17
CA PRO A 435 12.67 6.70 -14.54
C PRO A 435 14.12 6.73 -14.05
N GLN A 436 15.00 7.52 -14.67
CA GLN A 436 16.39 7.64 -14.22
C GLN A 436 16.50 8.49 -12.96
N LEU A 437 15.67 9.53 -12.85
CA LEU A 437 15.59 10.34 -11.64
C LEU A 437 15.03 9.50 -10.48
N VAL A 438 13.99 8.71 -10.73
CA VAL A 438 13.47 7.74 -9.74
C VAL A 438 14.57 6.76 -9.35
N ALA A 439 15.25 6.11 -10.30
CA ALA A 439 16.30 5.14 -10.02
C ALA A 439 17.50 5.71 -9.23
N SER A 440 17.78 7.00 -9.36
CA SER A 440 18.84 7.70 -8.61
C SER A 440 18.38 8.33 -7.29
N ASN A 441 17.19 7.94 -6.80
CA ASN A 441 16.57 8.48 -5.60
C ASN A 441 16.44 10.02 -5.63
N PHE A 442 16.00 10.52 -6.78
CA PHE A 442 15.76 11.95 -7.03
C PHE A 442 17.01 12.82 -6.86
N LYS A 443 18.19 12.27 -7.15
CA LYS A 443 19.45 13.02 -7.20
C LYS A 443 19.54 13.81 -8.51
N GLY A 444 19.04 15.05 -8.49
CA GLY A 444 19.14 15.97 -9.62
C GLY A 444 17.80 16.62 -9.93
N ARG A 445 17.53 16.83 -11.22
CA ARG A 445 16.31 17.46 -11.74
C ARG A 445 15.73 16.59 -12.86
N PRO A 446 14.40 16.64 -13.10
CA PRO A 446 13.78 15.89 -14.18
C PRO A 446 14.33 16.34 -15.53
N ARG A 447 14.55 15.37 -16.43
CA ARG A 447 15.11 15.62 -17.77
C ARG A 447 14.05 16.02 -18.81
N HIS A 448 12.79 15.70 -18.53
CA HIS A 448 11.68 15.91 -19.44
C HIS A 448 10.52 16.58 -18.72
N HIS A 449 9.73 17.34 -19.49
CA HIS A 449 8.51 17.95 -19.02
C HIS A 449 7.28 17.17 -19.53
N VAL A 450 6.35 16.86 -18.63
CA VAL A 450 5.04 16.28 -18.96
C VAL A 450 4.04 17.39 -19.25
N PRO A 451 3.41 17.44 -20.43
CA PRO A 451 2.66 18.60 -20.90
C PRO A 451 1.27 18.78 -20.27
N SER A 452 0.86 17.93 -19.31
CA SER A 452 -0.52 17.90 -18.81
C SER A 452 -1.00 19.24 -18.23
N ILE A 453 -0.14 19.95 -17.51
CA ILE A 453 -0.46 21.29 -16.98
C ILE A 453 -0.61 22.30 -18.13
N ASP A 454 0.31 22.27 -19.10
CA ASP A 454 0.26 23.17 -20.26
C ASP A 454 -1.04 22.96 -21.06
N MET A 455 -1.42 21.70 -21.26
CA MET A 455 -2.66 21.31 -21.93
C MET A 455 -3.91 21.78 -21.16
N ALA A 456 -3.91 21.66 -19.84
CA ALA A 456 -5.02 22.12 -18.99
C ALA A 456 -5.17 23.65 -19.04
N LEU A 457 -4.05 24.39 -18.95
CA LEU A 457 -4.04 25.85 -19.10
C LEU A 457 -4.49 26.29 -20.49
N GLU A 458 -4.11 25.58 -21.55
CA GLU A 458 -4.59 25.86 -22.90
C GLU A 458 -6.10 25.66 -23.02
N ALA A 459 -6.63 24.57 -22.44
CA ALA A 459 -8.06 24.31 -22.41
C ALA A 459 -8.82 25.42 -21.65
N GLU A 460 -8.30 25.88 -20.51
CA GLU A 460 -8.90 26.97 -19.74
C GLU A 460 -8.92 28.28 -20.53
N ARG A 461 -7.78 28.68 -21.15
CA ARG A 461 -7.72 29.87 -22.00
C ARG A 461 -8.74 29.83 -23.14
N ARG A 462 -8.85 28.70 -23.84
CA ARG A 462 -9.84 28.52 -24.93
C ARG A 462 -11.27 28.65 -24.40
N ALA A 463 -11.56 28.09 -23.22
CA ALA A 463 -12.88 28.20 -22.61
C ALA A 463 -13.21 29.65 -22.22
N GLU A 464 -12.25 30.40 -21.70
CA GLU A 464 -12.41 31.83 -21.41
C GLU A 464 -12.65 32.66 -22.66
N GLU A 465 -11.88 32.44 -23.73
CA GLU A 465 -12.06 33.12 -25.01
C GLU A 465 -13.46 32.86 -25.60
N SER A 466 -13.92 31.61 -25.54
CA SER A 466 -15.27 31.23 -25.99
C SER A 466 -16.36 31.95 -25.19
N ARG A 467 -16.25 31.99 -23.85
CA ARG A 467 -17.18 32.73 -22.97
C ARG A 467 -17.19 34.24 -23.26
N ARG A 468 -16.04 34.83 -23.57
CA ARG A 468 -15.94 36.25 -23.93
C ARG A 468 -16.65 36.54 -25.26
N ARG A 469 -16.45 35.69 -26.27
CA ARG A 469 -17.12 35.83 -27.58
C ARG A 469 -18.63 35.68 -27.47
N SER A 470 -19.13 34.68 -26.75
CA SER A 470 -20.58 34.51 -26.57
C SER A 470 -21.24 35.67 -25.81
N THR A 471 -20.51 36.32 -24.90
CA THR A 471 -20.98 37.52 -24.20
C THR A 471 -20.99 38.75 -25.10
N GLN A 472 -20.09 38.83 -26.09
CA GLN A 472 -20.03 39.92 -27.07
C GLN A 472 -21.04 39.78 -28.21
N GLU A 473 -21.46 38.57 -28.56
CA GLU A 473 -22.45 38.29 -29.61
C GLU A 473 -23.90 38.27 -29.08
N GLY A 474 -24.08 38.15 -27.76
CA GLY A 474 -25.39 38.07 -27.10
C GLY A 474 -25.88 39.37 -26.43
N GLY A 475 -25.12 40.46 -26.52
CA GLY A 475 -25.52 41.81 -26.12
C GLY A 475 -25.48 42.74 -27.31
#